data_AF-A0AA44Z674-F1
#
_entry.id   AF-A0AA44Z674-F1
#
_cell.length_a   1.000
_cell.length_b   1.000
_cell.length_c   1.000
_cell.angle_alpha   90.00
_cell.angle_beta   90.00
_cell.angle_gamma   90.00
#
_symmetry.space_group_name_H-M   'P 1'
#
loop_
_entity.id
_entity.type
_entity.pdbx_description
1 polymer ?
#
loop_
_entity_poly.entity_id
_entity_poly.type
_entity_poly.pdbx_seq_one_letter_code
_entity_poly.pdbx_strand_id
1 'polypeptide(L)'
;FTTVVLGTDDERVKKLQHILSDYDIDADIVEATDILLPGRLQIAVGDLHAGFEMPMQKFVVITEKELFHKKVKKSQRKQKLSNAERIKSYSELKVGDYVVHVNHGIGKFLGIETLEINGVHKDYLNIKYQGNDKLYVPIEQIDQVQKYVGSEGKDPKVYKLGGNDWKKVKTKVEKSVQDIADDLIKLYAEREASKGYAYTPDTAEQQEFESSFPYQETEDQLRSIEEIKKDMERGRPMDRLLCGDV
;
A
#
# COMPACT_ATOMS: atom_id res chain seq x y z
N PHE A 1 16.95 -37.28 -12.12
CA PHE A 1 16.19 -36.58 -13.18
C PHE A 1 17.17 -36.28 -14.30
N THR A 2 16.72 -36.31 -15.55
CA THR A 2 17.47 -35.73 -16.67
C THR A 2 17.10 -34.25 -16.72
N THR A 3 18.09 -33.38 -16.52
CA THR A 3 17.87 -31.93 -16.41
C THR A 3 18.53 -31.25 -17.59
N VAL A 4 17.73 -30.56 -18.41
CA VAL A 4 18.23 -29.78 -19.54
C VAL A 4 18.05 -28.29 -19.28
N VAL A 5 19.12 -27.53 -19.43
CA VAL A 5 19.11 -26.07 -19.35
C VAL A 5 19.22 -25.50 -20.76
N LEU A 6 18.31 -24.58 -21.11
CA LEU A 6 18.30 -23.97 -22.43
C LEU A 6 18.91 -22.56 -22.42
N GLY A 7 19.92 -22.36 -23.27
CA GLY A 7 20.45 -21.04 -23.62
C GLY A 7 19.99 -20.62 -25.01
N THR A 8 19.74 -19.32 -25.22
CA THR A 8 19.16 -18.83 -26.48
C THR A 8 20.11 -18.93 -27.69
N ASP A 9 21.41 -18.92 -27.44
CA ASP A 9 22.48 -18.96 -28.44
C ASP A 9 23.76 -19.59 -27.84
N ASP A 10 24.76 -19.84 -28.70
CA ASP A 10 26.02 -20.48 -28.32
C ASP A 10 26.84 -19.66 -27.29
N GLU A 11 26.76 -18.33 -27.33
CA GLU A 11 27.44 -17.48 -26.35
C GLU A 11 26.80 -17.62 -24.97
N ARG A 12 25.47 -17.69 -24.92
CA ARG A 12 24.68 -17.89 -23.69
C ARG A 12 24.89 -19.27 -23.10
N VAL A 13 24.94 -20.32 -23.93
CA VAL A 13 25.23 -21.68 -23.47
C VAL A 13 26.61 -21.76 -22.80
N LYS A 14 27.64 -21.16 -23.39
CA LYS A 14 28.99 -21.09 -22.77
C LYS A 14 28.99 -20.30 -21.46
N LYS A 15 28.23 -19.20 -21.42
CA LYS A 15 28.09 -18.39 -20.20
C LYS A 15 27.37 -19.14 -19.09
N LEU A 16 26.31 -19.88 -19.42
CA LEU A 16 25.59 -20.75 -18.49
C LEU A 16 26.50 -21.83 -17.92
N GLN A 17 27.32 -22.47 -18.76
CA GLN A 17 28.29 -23.47 -18.32
C GLN A 17 29.29 -22.88 -17.32
N HIS A 18 29.83 -21.69 -17.62
CA HIS A 18 30.78 -21.02 -16.72
C HIS A 18 30.14 -20.69 -15.36
N ILE A 19 28.92 -20.15 -15.37
CA ILE A 19 28.19 -19.84 -14.14
C ILE A 19 27.95 -21.11 -13.32
N LEU A 20 27.53 -22.21 -13.93
CA LEU A 20 27.29 -23.46 -13.21
C LEU A 20 28.59 -24.04 -12.63
N SER A 21 29.69 -23.92 -13.36
CA SER A 21 31.02 -24.31 -12.87
C SER A 21 31.47 -23.47 -11.66
N ASP A 22 31.13 -22.18 -11.58
CA ASP A 22 31.43 -21.33 -10.41
C ASP A 22 30.70 -21.81 -9.13
N TYR A 23 29.64 -22.60 -9.28
CA TYR A 23 28.88 -23.22 -8.18
C TYR A 23 29.23 -24.72 -7.98
N ASP A 24 30.33 -25.21 -8.57
CA ASP A 24 30.74 -26.63 -8.55
C ASP A 24 29.68 -27.59 -9.15
N ILE A 25 28.92 -27.12 -10.15
CA ILE A 25 27.92 -27.92 -10.86
C ILE A 25 28.45 -28.29 -12.25
N ASP A 26 28.76 -29.57 -12.44
CA ASP A 26 29.19 -30.12 -13.73
C ASP A 26 28.03 -30.15 -14.74
N ALA A 27 28.22 -29.48 -15.88
CA ALA A 27 27.22 -29.39 -16.95
C ALA A 27 27.85 -29.62 -18.33
N ASP A 28 27.31 -30.60 -19.05
CA ASP A 28 27.75 -30.99 -20.39
C ASP A 28 26.95 -30.23 -21.46
N ILE A 29 27.63 -29.60 -22.43
CA ILE A 29 26.95 -28.98 -23.59
C ILE A 29 26.58 -30.09 -24.58
N VAL A 30 25.32 -30.11 -25.01
CA VAL A 30 24.80 -31.11 -25.96
C VAL A 30 24.09 -30.43 -27.14
N GLU A 31 24.21 -31.05 -28.31
CA GLU A 31 23.47 -30.63 -29.50
C GLU A 31 22.10 -31.31 -29.58
N ALA A 32 21.17 -30.76 -30.36
CA ALA A 32 19.80 -31.26 -30.46
C ALA A 32 19.70 -32.72 -30.96
N THR A 33 20.75 -33.25 -31.57
CA THR A 33 20.87 -34.62 -32.08
C THR A 33 21.45 -35.61 -31.08
N ASP A 34 21.92 -35.15 -29.91
CA ASP A 34 22.56 -36.01 -28.92
C ASP A 34 21.56 -36.74 -28.03
N ILE A 35 21.96 -37.94 -27.57
CA ILE A 35 21.19 -38.71 -26.59
C ILE A 35 21.37 -38.08 -25.21
N LEU A 36 20.28 -37.65 -24.59
CA LEU A 36 20.29 -37.06 -23.25
C LEU A 36 20.63 -38.11 -22.18
N LEU A 37 21.56 -37.77 -21.29
CA LEU A 37 22.10 -38.68 -20.29
C LEU A 37 21.32 -38.55 -18.96
N PRO A 38 20.75 -39.64 -18.44
CA PRO A 38 20.06 -39.61 -17.15
C PRO A 38 20.97 -39.24 -15.98
N GLY A 39 20.51 -38.34 -15.12
CA GLY A 39 21.19 -37.98 -13.88
C GLY A 39 22.32 -36.96 -14.03
N ARG A 40 22.52 -36.39 -15.22
CA ARG A 40 23.42 -35.26 -15.46
C ARG A 40 22.66 -34.01 -15.84
N LEU A 41 23.28 -32.86 -15.55
CA LEU A 41 22.85 -31.56 -16.04
C LEU A 41 23.43 -31.35 -17.44
N GLN A 42 22.58 -31.06 -18.40
CA GLN A 42 22.99 -30.85 -19.79
C GLN A 42 22.52 -29.48 -20.26
N ILE A 43 23.31 -28.78 -21.07
CA ILE A 43 22.98 -27.46 -21.60
C ILE A 43 22.83 -27.56 -23.11
N ALA A 44 21.72 -27.08 -23.64
CA ALA A 44 21.44 -27.09 -25.07
C ALA A 44 21.01 -25.71 -25.58
N VAL A 45 21.19 -25.49 -26.88
CA VAL A 45 20.68 -24.27 -27.54
C VAL A 45 19.18 -24.42 -27.80
N GLY A 46 18.40 -23.45 -27.34
CA GLY A 46 16.97 -23.38 -27.57
C GLY A 46 16.32 -22.16 -26.91
N ASP A 47 15.28 -21.60 -27.55
CA ASP A 47 14.47 -20.52 -26.96
C ASP A 47 13.06 -21.04 -26.69
N LEU A 48 12.79 -21.29 -25.40
CA LEU A 48 11.44 -21.54 -24.91
C LEU A 48 10.99 -20.36 -24.06
N HIS A 49 9.68 -20.09 -24.12
CA HIS A 49 9.07 -19.05 -23.29
C HIS A 49 9.04 -19.43 -21.80
N ALA A 50 8.86 -20.72 -21.49
CA ALA A 50 8.85 -21.27 -20.13
C ALA A 50 9.39 -22.70 -20.14
N GLY A 51 9.97 -23.12 -19.01
CA GLY A 51 10.38 -24.50 -18.77
C GLY A 51 9.19 -25.39 -18.43
N PHE A 52 9.43 -26.68 -18.35
CA PHE A 52 8.43 -27.68 -17.99
C PHE A 52 9.07 -28.93 -17.41
N GLU A 53 8.28 -29.70 -16.66
CA GLU A 53 8.69 -30.99 -16.12
C GLU A 53 7.76 -32.11 -16.62
N MET A 54 8.34 -33.29 -16.81
CA MET A 54 7.63 -34.52 -17.09
C MET A 54 7.96 -35.54 -15.98
N PRO A 55 7.21 -35.53 -14.86
CA PRO A 55 7.52 -36.34 -13.69
C PRO A 55 7.57 -37.85 -13.97
N MET A 56 6.66 -38.33 -14.84
CA MET A 56 6.61 -39.73 -15.25
C MET A 56 7.87 -40.19 -16.00
N GLN A 57 8.55 -39.28 -16.69
CA GLN A 57 9.79 -39.54 -17.42
C GLN A 57 11.04 -39.09 -16.66
N LYS A 58 10.89 -38.56 -15.44
CA LYS A 58 11.96 -37.94 -14.63
C LYS A 58 12.78 -36.92 -15.43
N PHE A 59 12.11 -36.14 -16.27
CA PHE A 59 12.72 -35.19 -17.19
C PHE A 59 12.29 -33.77 -16.86
N VAL A 60 13.21 -32.82 -16.91
CA VAL A 60 12.94 -31.41 -16.64
C VAL A 60 13.72 -30.52 -17.61
N VAL A 61 13.05 -29.50 -18.12
CA VAL A 61 13.63 -28.46 -18.96
C VAL A 61 13.52 -27.13 -18.23
N ILE A 62 14.65 -26.45 -18.07
CA ILE A 62 14.76 -25.16 -17.40
C ILE A 62 15.26 -24.14 -18.41
N THR A 63 14.60 -23.01 -18.51
CA THR A 63 15.03 -21.92 -19.40
C THR A 63 16.00 -20.98 -18.70
N GLU A 64 16.88 -20.32 -19.46
CA GLU A 64 17.74 -19.26 -18.93
C GLU A 64 16.93 -18.16 -18.21
N LYS A 65 15.73 -17.86 -18.71
CA LYS A 65 14.80 -16.90 -18.09
C LYS A 65 14.44 -17.33 -16.66
N GLU A 66 14.21 -18.62 -16.41
CA GLU A 66 13.87 -19.12 -15.07
C GLU A 66 15.07 -19.21 -14.12
N LEU A 67 16.28 -19.44 -14.65
CA LEU A 67 17.51 -19.48 -13.86
C LEU A 67 17.96 -18.09 -13.38
N PHE A 68 17.87 -17.07 -14.23
CA PHE A 68 18.44 -15.75 -13.93
C PHE A 68 17.42 -14.63 -13.72
N HIS A 69 16.18 -14.76 -14.22
CA HIS A 69 15.14 -13.84 -13.76
C HIS A 69 14.64 -14.34 -12.42
N LYS A 70 15.23 -13.77 -11.35
CA LYS A 70 14.51 -13.53 -10.11
C LYS A 70 13.17 -12.98 -10.54
N LYS A 71 12.08 -13.75 -10.41
CA LYS A 71 10.73 -13.23 -10.62
C LYS A 71 10.71 -11.94 -9.84
N VAL A 72 10.78 -10.81 -10.52
CA VAL A 72 10.28 -9.57 -9.96
C VAL A 72 8.83 -9.97 -9.77
N LYS A 73 8.48 -10.41 -8.55
CA LYS A 73 7.10 -10.36 -8.10
C LYS A 73 6.75 -8.95 -8.50
N LYS A 74 6.00 -8.79 -9.58
CA LYS A 74 5.31 -7.53 -9.86
C LYS A 74 4.61 -7.33 -8.54
N SER A 75 5.16 -6.45 -7.70
CA SER A 75 4.47 -5.92 -6.54
C SER A 75 3.12 -5.64 -7.13
N GLN A 76 2.09 -6.39 -6.69
CA GLN A 76 0.74 -6.18 -7.16
C GLN A 76 0.61 -4.68 -7.04
N ARG A 77 0.53 -4.02 -8.19
CA ARG A 77 0.55 -2.58 -8.27
C ARG A 77 -0.61 -2.23 -7.35
N LYS A 78 -0.33 -1.79 -6.10
CA LYS A 78 -1.37 -1.39 -5.16
C LYS A 78 -2.21 -0.51 -6.03
N GLN A 79 -3.40 -0.99 -6.38
CA GLN A 79 -4.22 -0.31 -7.36
C GLN A 79 -4.24 1.11 -6.83
N LYS A 80 -3.66 2.05 -7.60
CA LYS A 80 -3.78 3.46 -7.26
C LYS A 80 -5.27 3.61 -7.07
N LEU A 81 -5.66 3.83 -5.81
CA LEU A 81 -7.01 3.69 -5.29
C LEU A 81 -7.95 4.05 -6.42
N SER A 82 -8.56 3.02 -7.03
CA SER A 82 -9.42 3.28 -8.17
C SER A 82 -10.49 4.23 -7.65
N ASN A 83 -11.00 5.11 -8.52
CA ASN A 83 -12.07 6.05 -8.17
C ASN A 83 -13.26 5.39 -7.41
N ALA A 84 -13.36 4.06 -7.35
CA ALA A 84 -14.25 3.31 -6.48
C ALA A 84 -14.13 3.63 -4.96
N GLU A 85 -12.99 4.06 -4.42
CA GLU A 85 -12.94 4.52 -3.03
C GLU A 85 -13.48 5.95 -2.86
N ARG A 86 -13.38 6.79 -3.90
CA ARG A 86 -14.09 8.08 -3.95
C ARG A 86 -15.61 7.91 -4.08
N ILE A 87 -16.07 6.75 -4.54
CA ILE A 87 -17.50 6.40 -4.69
C ILE A 87 -18.10 5.84 -3.38
N LYS A 88 -17.31 5.48 -2.35
CA LYS A 88 -17.85 4.96 -1.09
C LYS A 88 -18.54 6.00 -0.18
N SER A 89 -18.33 7.30 -0.39
CA SER A 89 -18.86 8.34 0.51
C SER A 89 -20.27 8.85 0.12
N TYR A 90 -20.67 8.71 -1.16
CA TYR A 90 -21.98 9.18 -1.62
C TYR A 90 -23.14 8.27 -1.20
N SER A 91 -22.93 6.94 -1.16
CA SER A 91 -23.95 5.96 -0.78
C SER A 91 -24.48 6.15 0.64
N GLU A 92 -23.75 6.90 1.47
CA GLU A 92 -24.07 7.17 2.87
C GLU A 92 -24.67 8.56 3.10
N LEU A 93 -24.74 9.43 2.07
CA LEU A 93 -25.32 10.77 2.20
C LEU A 93 -26.85 10.68 2.07
N LYS A 94 -27.54 10.93 3.18
CA LYS A 94 -28.99 10.99 3.23
C LYS A 94 -29.45 12.44 3.24
N VAL A 95 -30.62 12.69 2.64
CA VAL A 95 -31.26 14.01 2.73
C VAL A 95 -31.42 14.37 4.20
N GLY A 96 -30.89 15.54 4.56
CA GLY A 96 -30.84 16.01 5.94
C GLY A 96 -29.48 15.89 6.61
N ASP A 97 -28.53 15.12 6.06
CA ASP A 97 -27.16 15.05 6.56
C ASP A 97 -26.45 16.41 6.46
N TYR A 98 -25.53 16.66 7.38
CA TYR A 98 -24.63 17.80 7.30
C TYR A 98 -23.45 17.47 6.40
N VAL A 99 -23.06 18.44 5.58
CA VAL A 99 -21.94 18.34 4.63
C VAL A 99 -21.05 19.55 4.75
N VAL A 100 -19.75 19.34 4.54
CA VAL A 100 -18.73 20.39 4.53
C VAL A 100 -18.32 20.65 3.09
N HIS A 101 -18.52 21.88 2.63
CA HIS A 101 -17.94 22.34 1.38
C HIS A 101 -16.62 23.07 1.66
N VAL A 102 -15.54 22.75 0.93
CA VAL A 102 -14.19 23.30 1.15
C VAL A 102 -14.18 24.83 1.25
N ASN A 103 -14.95 25.51 0.41
CA ASN A 103 -15.00 26.98 0.33
C ASN A 103 -16.11 27.65 1.17
N HIS A 104 -17.19 26.94 1.49
CA HIS A 104 -18.42 27.54 2.02
C HIS A 104 -18.78 27.06 3.43
N GLY A 105 -18.08 26.03 3.93
CA GLY A 105 -18.29 25.48 5.26
C GLY A 105 -19.47 24.52 5.32
N ILE A 106 -20.01 24.37 6.52
CA ILE A 106 -21.02 23.36 6.83
C ILE A 106 -22.40 23.81 6.35
N GLY A 107 -23.03 22.97 5.53
CA GLY A 107 -24.40 23.08 5.03
C GLY A 107 -25.19 21.80 5.28
N LYS A 108 -26.48 21.81 4.93
CA LYS A 108 -27.39 20.66 5.04
C LYS A 108 -27.72 20.13 3.65
N PHE A 109 -27.47 18.86 3.41
CA PHE A 109 -27.75 18.22 2.12
C PHE A 109 -29.26 18.06 1.90
N LEU A 110 -29.76 18.55 0.76
CA LEU A 110 -31.16 18.48 0.38
C LEU A 110 -31.47 17.38 -0.66
N GLY A 111 -30.45 16.83 -1.29
CA GLY A 111 -30.59 15.82 -2.34
C GLY A 111 -29.83 16.19 -3.61
N ILE A 112 -30.05 15.38 -4.66
CA ILE A 112 -29.55 15.64 -6.01
C ILE A 112 -30.71 16.18 -6.84
N GLU A 113 -30.48 17.26 -7.55
CA GLU A 113 -31.44 17.85 -8.49
C GLU A 113 -30.83 17.88 -9.90
N THR A 114 -31.59 17.40 -10.88
CA THR A 114 -31.22 17.50 -12.30
C THR A 114 -31.70 18.85 -12.83
N LEU A 115 -30.75 19.68 -13.27
CA LEU A 115 -31.02 20.97 -13.88
C LEU A 115 -30.68 20.91 -15.37
N GLU A 116 -31.51 21.56 -16.19
CA GLU A 116 -31.23 21.72 -17.62
C GLU A 116 -30.59 23.09 -17.86
N ILE A 117 -29.36 23.11 -18.37
CA ILE A 117 -28.64 24.34 -18.71
C ILE A 117 -28.18 24.21 -20.16
N ASN A 118 -28.61 25.13 -21.02
CA ASN A 118 -28.28 25.14 -22.45
C ASN A 118 -28.63 23.84 -23.18
N GLY A 119 -29.76 23.20 -22.84
CA GLY A 119 -30.22 21.95 -23.47
C GLY A 119 -29.49 20.69 -23.01
N VAL A 120 -28.63 20.78 -21.99
CA VAL A 120 -27.94 19.64 -21.40
C VAL A 120 -28.43 19.45 -19.96
N HIS A 121 -28.95 18.26 -19.67
CA HIS A 121 -29.29 17.86 -18.31
C HIS A 121 -28.02 17.53 -17.53
N LYS A 122 -27.87 18.15 -16.37
CA LYS A 122 -26.77 17.92 -15.44
C LYS A 122 -27.29 17.76 -14.02
N ASP A 123 -26.64 16.88 -13.28
CA ASP A 123 -26.98 16.62 -11.88
C ASP A 123 -26.14 17.51 -10.95
N TYR A 124 -26.83 18.11 -10.00
CA TYR A 124 -26.25 18.99 -8.98
C TYR A 124 -26.62 18.51 -7.58
N LEU A 125 -25.66 18.56 -6.67
CA LEU A 125 -25.93 18.42 -5.24
C LEU A 125 -26.54 19.73 -4.75
N ASN A 126 -27.73 19.65 -4.14
CA ASN A 126 -28.39 20.78 -3.50
C ASN A 126 -28.02 20.84 -2.02
N ILE A 127 -27.38 21.92 -1.60
CA ILE A 127 -26.93 22.14 -0.22
C ILE A 127 -27.54 23.43 0.32
N LYS A 128 -28.24 23.32 1.45
CA LYS A 128 -28.84 24.44 2.17
C LYS A 128 -27.88 25.02 3.20
N TYR A 129 -27.75 26.33 3.20
CA TYR A 129 -26.98 27.12 4.15
C TYR A 129 -27.90 27.97 5.04
N GLN A 130 -27.29 28.73 5.96
CA GLN A 130 -28.01 29.61 6.88
C GLN A 130 -28.80 30.66 6.09
N GLY A 131 -30.00 31.01 6.55
CA GLY A 131 -30.85 32.00 5.88
C GLY A 131 -31.62 31.48 4.66
N ASN A 132 -31.72 30.15 4.49
CA ASN A 132 -32.32 29.48 3.33
C ASN A 132 -31.55 29.67 2.01
N ASP A 133 -30.31 30.15 2.07
CA ASP A 133 -29.41 30.19 0.92
C ASP A 133 -29.14 28.77 0.40
N LYS A 134 -29.12 28.58 -0.92
CA LYS A 134 -28.85 27.28 -1.56
C LYS A 134 -27.61 27.35 -2.43
N LEU A 135 -26.81 26.28 -2.40
CA LEU A 135 -25.66 26.07 -3.27
C LEU A 135 -25.91 24.82 -4.10
N TYR A 136 -25.76 24.95 -5.41
CA TYR A 136 -25.80 23.83 -6.36
C TYR A 136 -24.36 23.49 -6.76
N VAL A 137 -23.88 22.33 -6.33
CA VAL A 137 -22.54 21.85 -6.66
C VAL A 137 -22.65 20.83 -7.79
N PRO A 138 -22.03 21.05 -8.95
CA PRO A 138 -22.02 20.06 -10.03
C PRO A 138 -21.46 18.73 -9.52
N ILE A 139 -22.03 17.61 -9.95
CA ILE A 139 -21.54 16.30 -9.52
C ILE A 139 -20.08 16.06 -9.91
N GLU A 140 -19.59 16.73 -10.95
CA GLU A 140 -18.19 16.70 -11.37
C GLU A 140 -17.23 17.34 -10.34
N GLN A 141 -17.75 18.18 -9.43
CA GLN A 141 -17.01 18.87 -8.35
C GLN A 141 -17.33 18.31 -6.95
N ILE A 142 -17.88 17.10 -6.89
CA ILE A 142 -18.27 16.45 -5.62
C ILE A 142 -17.10 16.27 -4.65
N ASP A 143 -15.86 16.24 -5.14
CA ASP A 143 -14.65 16.15 -4.32
C ASP A 143 -14.44 17.36 -3.40
N GLN A 144 -15.14 18.47 -3.64
CA GLN A 144 -15.17 19.64 -2.77
C GLN A 144 -16.17 19.50 -1.61
N VAL A 145 -16.96 18.43 -1.57
CA VAL A 145 -18.00 18.17 -0.57
C VAL A 145 -17.68 16.89 0.19
N GLN A 146 -17.73 16.96 1.51
CA GLN A 146 -17.53 15.80 2.39
C GLN A 146 -18.67 15.73 3.41
N LYS A 147 -19.07 14.51 3.80
CA LYS A 147 -20.01 14.32 4.90
C LYS A 147 -19.41 14.86 6.19
N TYR A 148 -20.17 15.67 6.93
CA TYR A 148 -19.75 16.14 8.24
C TYR A 148 -19.87 15.00 9.26
N VAL A 149 -18.76 14.66 9.91
CA VAL A 149 -18.71 13.72 11.03
C VAL A 149 -18.35 14.53 12.27
N GLY A 150 -19.32 14.72 13.16
CA GLY A 150 -19.16 15.45 14.41
C GLY A 150 -19.31 14.54 15.62
N SER A 151 -18.95 15.05 16.78
CA SER A 151 -19.20 14.40 18.07
C SER A 151 -20.70 14.17 18.26
N GLU A 152 -21.09 12.97 18.70
CA GLU A 152 -22.50 12.58 18.81
C GLU A 152 -23.35 13.58 19.63
N GLY A 153 -24.54 13.91 19.13
CA GLY A 153 -25.57 14.63 19.88
C GLY A 153 -25.59 16.16 19.76
N LYS A 154 -24.73 16.78 18.94
CA LYS A 154 -24.77 18.23 18.72
C LYS A 154 -24.80 18.61 17.23
N ASP A 155 -25.86 19.29 16.82
CA ASP A 155 -25.95 19.85 15.47
C ASP A 155 -24.84 20.89 15.24
N PRO A 156 -24.11 20.81 14.11
CA PRO A 156 -23.07 21.78 13.79
C PRO A 156 -23.65 23.16 13.45
N LYS A 157 -22.83 24.19 13.62
CA LYS A 157 -23.15 25.53 13.10
C LYS A 157 -23.21 25.46 11.57
N VAL A 158 -24.39 25.73 11.01
CA VAL A 158 -24.56 25.96 9.57
C VAL A 158 -24.04 27.35 9.22
N TYR A 159 -23.21 27.45 8.18
CA TYR A 159 -22.59 28.70 7.76
C TYR A 159 -23.47 29.47 6.77
N LYS A 160 -23.18 30.76 6.56
CA LYS A 160 -23.83 31.60 5.54
C LYS A 160 -23.00 31.62 4.26
N LEU A 161 -23.66 31.54 3.10
CA LEU A 161 -22.98 31.71 1.81
C LEU A 161 -22.39 33.12 1.66
N GLY A 162 -21.18 33.21 1.12
CA GLY A 162 -20.46 34.48 0.94
C GLY A 162 -19.95 35.14 2.24
N GLY A 163 -20.13 34.51 3.41
CA GLY A 163 -19.61 35.01 4.68
C GLY A 163 -18.11 34.76 4.86
N ASN A 164 -17.43 35.63 5.60
CA ASN A 164 -16.00 35.45 5.95
C ASN A 164 -15.77 34.53 7.17
N ASP A 165 -16.82 34.10 7.86
CA ASP A 165 -16.73 33.25 9.05
C ASP A 165 -15.98 31.94 8.79
N TRP A 166 -16.33 31.24 7.71
CA TRP A 166 -15.69 29.98 7.35
C TRP A 166 -14.20 30.16 7.04
N LYS A 167 -13.86 31.23 6.29
CA LYS A 167 -12.48 31.56 5.97
C LYS A 167 -11.65 31.80 7.24
N LYS A 168 -12.19 32.54 8.22
CA LYS A 168 -11.53 32.77 9.52
C LYS A 168 -11.31 31.48 10.29
N VAL A 169 -12.31 30.60 10.33
CA VAL A 169 -12.20 29.29 10.98
C VAL A 169 -11.12 28.44 10.30
N LYS A 170 -11.13 28.37 8.95
CA LYS A 170 -10.13 27.65 8.16
C LYS A 170 -8.72 28.14 8.47
N THR A 171 -8.47 29.45 8.40
CA THR A 171 -7.15 30.02 8.70
C THR A 171 -6.70 29.75 10.14
N LYS A 172 -7.63 29.80 11.11
CA LYS A 172 -7.31 29.47 12.50
C LYS A 172 -6.91 28.01 12.68
N VAL A 173 -7.66 27.09 12.06
CA VAL A 173 -7.36 25.65 12.12
C VAL A 173 -6.06 25.33 11.40
N GLU A 174 -5.84 25.91 10.21
CA GLU A 174 -4.60 25.77 9.45
C GLU A 174 -3.37 26.19 10.27
N LYS A 175 -3.44 27.35 10.94
CA LYS A 175 -2.39 27.77 11.86
C LYS A 175 -2.18 26.78 13.00
N SER A 176 -3.25 26.32 13.65
CA SER A 176 -3.14 25.35 14.74
C SER A 176 -2.53 24.02 14.29
N VAL A 177 -2.82 23.56 13.07
CA VAL A 177 -2.24 22.35 12.50
C VAL A 177 -0.75 22.56 12.23
N GLN A 178 -0.36 23.73 11.71
CA GLN A 178 1.03 24.09 11.52
C GLN A 178 1.79 24.12 12.85
N ASP A 179 1.23 24.78 13.87
CA ASP A 179 1.84 24.85 15.21
C ASP A 179 2.07 23.42 15.79
N ILE A 180 1.09 22.51 15.65
CA ILE A 180 1.24 21.11 16.07
C ILE A 180 2.33 20.39 15.27
N ALA A 181 2.40 20.62 13.95
CA ALA A 181 3.42 20.00 13.11
C ALA A 181 4.83 20.46 13.51
N ASP A 182 5.00 21.75 13.77
CA ASP A 182 6.27 22.34 14.22
C ASP A 182 6.69 21.76 15.59
N ASP A 183 5.74 21.64 16.52
CA ASP A 183 5.98 21.03 17.84
C ASP A 183 6.38 19.55 17.72
N LEU A 184 5.73 18.79 16.84
CA LEU A 184 6.07 17.38 16.59
C LEU A 184 7.48 17.25 16.00
N ILE A 185 7.83 18.08 15.01
CA ILE A 185 9.17 18.09 14.41
C ILE A 185 10.22 18.38 15.48
N LYS A 186 9.98 19.39 16.32
CA LYS A 186 10.88 19.75 17.41
C LYS A 186 11.04 18.60 18.40
N LEU A 187 9.94 17.95 18.79
CA LEU A 187 9.96 16.79 19.70
C LEU A 187 10.79 15.63 19.11
N TYR A 188 10.63 15.33 17.81
CA TYR A 188 11.42 14.28 17.16
C TYR A 188 12.90 14.63 17.08
N ALA A 189 13.25 15.89 16.80
CA ALA A 189 14.63 16.35 16.80
C ALA A 189 15.28 16.25 18.19
N GLU A 190 14.57 16.68 19.23
CA GLU A 190 15.03 16.55 20.62
C GLU A 190 15.21 15.08 21.02
N ARG A 191 14.29 14.20 20.61
CA ARG A 191 14.39 12.76 20.87
C ARG A 191 15.55 12.10 20.13
N GLU A 192 15.80 12.49 18.89
CA GLU A 192 16.90 11.96 18.09
C GLU A 192 18.28 12.38 18.64
N ALA A 193 18.38 13.61 19.17
CA ALA A 193 19.58 14.08 19.85
C ALA A 193 19.77 13.48 21.26
N SER A 194 18.69 13.04 21.90
CA SER A 194 18.73 12.50 23.26
C SER A 194 19.26 11.07 23.29
N LYS A 195 20.19 10.80 24.20
CA LYS A 195 20.68 9.44 24.45
C LYS A 195 19.67 8.68 25.32
N GLY A 196 19.11 7.61 24.79
CA GLY A 196 18.23 6.68 25.49
C GLY A 196 18.98 5.48 26.07
N TYR A 197 18.20 4.51 26.56
CA TYR A 197 18.71 3.19 26.94
C TYR A 197 18.45 2.21 25.79
N ALA A 198 19.53 1.60 25.28
CA ALA A 198 19.45 0.54 24.29
C ALA A 198 19.31 -0.81 25.00
N TYR A 199 18.21 -1.52 24.75
CA TYR A 199 18.05 -2.89 25.23
C TYR A 199 19.00 -3.84 24.49
N THR A 200 19.35 -4.96 25.12
CA THR A 200 20.17 -5.99 24.49
C THR A 200 19.33 -6.83 23.51
N PRO A 201 19.97 -7.53 22.56
CA PRO A 201 19.29 -8.51 21.73
C PRO A 201 18.61 -9.60 22.56
N ASP A 202 17.63 -10.26 21.95
CA ASP A 202 16.87 -11.34 22.56
C ASP A 202 17.77 -12.45 23.14
N THR A 203 17.40 -12.92 24.33
CA THR A 203 18.04 -14.04 25.02
C THR A 203 17.21 -15.31 24.86
N ALA A 204 17.76 -16.45 25.30
CA ALA A 204 17.01 -17.72 25.32
C ALA A 204 15.72 -17.63 26.16
N GLU A 205 15.74 -16.84 27.25
CA GLU A 205 14.57 -16.60 28.10
C GLU A 205 13.46 -15.86 27.34
N GLN A 206 13.82 -14.91 26.46
CA GLN A 206 12.86 -14.20 25.62
C GLN A 206 12.19 -15.15 24.61
N GLN A 207 12.95 -16.07 24.01
CA GLN A 207 12.41 -17.08 23.10
C GLN A 207 11.48 -18.08 23.81
N GLU A 208 11.82 -18.46 25.04
CA GLU A 208 10.97 -19.32 25.87
C GLU A 208 9.67 -18.61 26.24
N PHE A 209 9.74 -17.33 26.61
CA PHE A 209 8.57 -16.51 26.88
C PHE A 209 7.66 -16.39 25.65
N GLU A 210 8.22 -16.12 24.47
CA GLU A 210 7.45 -16.04 23.21
C GLU A 210 6.82 -17.38 22.84
N SER A 211 7.57 -18.47 23.01
CA SER A 211 7.07 -19.84 22.73
C SER A 211 5.98 -20.28 23.72
N SER A 212 5.86 -19.62 24.88
CA SER A 212 4.80 -19.90 25.85
C SER A 212 3.44 -19.35 25.44
N PHE A 213 3.39 -18.46 24.43
CA PHE A 213 2.15 -17.88 23.93
C PHE A 213 1.38 -18.93 23.10
N PRO A 214 0.12 -19.27 23.47
CA PRO A 214 -0.57 -20.44 22.91
C PRO A 214 -1.22 -20.19 21.54
N TYR A 215 -1.11 -18.99 20.98
CA TYR A 215 -1.74 -18.61 19.72
C TYR A 215 -0.69 -18.29 18.68
N GLN A 216 -0.99 -18.64 17.43
CA GLN A 216 -0.15 -18.25 16.30
C GLN A 216 -0.41 -16.79 15.94
N GLU A 217 0.64 -15.99 15.96
CA GLU A 217 0.59 -14.58 15.58
C GLU A 217 0.31 -14.40 14.08
N THR A 218 -0.37 -13.32 13.75
CA THR A 218 -0.58 -12.90 12.36
C THR A 218 0.70 -12.27 11.79
N GLU A 219 0.80 -12.17 10.46
CA GLU A 219 1.94 -11.51 9.80
C GLU A 219 2.12 -10.06 10.27
N ASP A 220 1.02 -9.34 10.50
CA ASP A 220 1.07 -7.96 10.99
C ASP A 220 1.55 -7.90 12.45
N GLN A 221 1.14 -8.84 13.29
CA GLN A 221 1.62 -8.95 14.67
C GLN A 221 3.13 -9.27 14.71
N LEU A 222 3.60 -10.23 13.93
CA LEU A 222 5.02 -10.57 13.83
C LEU A 222 5.86 -9.37 13.38
N ARG A 223 5.40 -8.64 12.35
CA ARG A 223 6.06 -7.41 11.88
C ARG A 223 6.10 -6.35 12.99
N SER A 224 4.99 -6.12 13.68
CA SER A 224 4.92 -5.14 14.77
C SER A 224 5.85 -5.50 15.93
N ILE A 225 5.96 -6.78 16.29
CA ILE A 225 6.90 -7.26 17.32
C ILE A 225 8.34 -6.95 16.91
N GLU A 226 8.74 -7.32 15.69
CA GLU A 226 10.10 -7.07 15.18
C GLU A 226 10.42 -5.56 15.16
N GLU A 227 9.49 -4.74 14.68
CA GLU A 227 9.65 -3.29 14.62
C GLU A 227 9.79 -2.65 16.01
N ILE A 228 9.01 -3.12 16.99
CA ILE A 228 9.09 -2.68 18.38
C ILE A 228 10.45 -3.07 18.97
N LYS A 229 10.85 -4.35 18.89
CA LYS A 229 12.15 -4.80 19.42
C LYS A 229 13.31 -3.99 18.85
N LYS A 230 13.34 -3.81 17.53
CA LYS A 230 14.35 -3.01 16.85
C LYS A 230 14.39 -1.56 17.31
N ASP A 231 13.25 -0.98 17.65
CA ASP A 231 13.19 0.36 18.22
C ASP A 231 13.67 0.40 19.68
N MET A 232 13.47 -0.66 20.47
CA MET A 232 13.98 -0.77 21.86
C MET A 232 15.50 -0.95 21.92
N GLU A 233 16.08 -1.63 20.94
CA GLU A 233 17.53 -1.85 20.85
C GLU A 233 18.31 -0.59 20.41
N ARG A 234 17.62 0.49 20.00
CA ARG A 234 18.28 1.73 19.60
C ARG A 234 18.74 2.55 20.79
N GLY A 235 19.87 3.25 20.63
CA GLY A 235 20.40 4.19 21.64
C GLY A 235 19.63 5.50 21.81
N ARG A 236 18.43 5.62 21.23
CA ARG A 236 17.54 6.78 21.36
C ARG A 236 16.20 6.33 21.94
N PRO A 237 15.47 7.18 22.68
CA PRO A 237 14.15 6.82 23.19
C PRO A 237 13.21 6.39 22.05
N MET A 238 12.51 5.27 22.21
CA MET A 238 11.46 4.83 21.29
C MET A 238 10.24 5.75 21.41
N ASP A 239 9.58 6.03 20.29
CA ASP A 239 8.20 6.56 20.26
C ASP A 239 7.44 5.92 19.11
N ARG A 240 6.62 4.94 19.44
CA ARG A 240 5.83 4.16 18.50
C ARG A 240 4.43 3.98 19.05
N LEU A 241 3.44 4.28 18.22
CA LEU A 241 2.05 3.95 18.48
C LEU A 241 1.67 2.72 17.65
N LEU A 242 1.24 1.66 18.34
CA LEU A 242 0.65 0.48 17.70
C LEU A 242 -0.87 0.54 17.88
N CYS A 243 -1.62 0.66 16.78
CA CYS A 243 -3.07 0.61 16.79
C CYS A 243 -3.52 -0.81 16.49
N GLY A 244 -4.10 -1.49 17.48
CA GLY A 244 -4.76 -2.79 17.31
C GLY A 244 -6.26 -2.63 17.17
N ASP A 245 -6.90 -3.63 16.58
CA ASP A 245 -8.35 -3.86 16.65
C ASP A 245 -8.63 -5.01 17.63
N VAL A 246 -9.84 -5.10 18.19
CA VAL A 246 -10.24 -6.10 19.21
C VAL A 246 -10.84 -7.36 18.59
#